data_AF-A0A5N6MQA6-F1
#
_entry.id   AF-A0A5N6MQA6-F1
#
_cell.length_a   1.000
_cell.length_b   1.000
_cell.length_c   1.000
_cell.angle_alpha   90.00
_cell.angle_beta   90.00
_cell.angle_gamma   90.00
#
_symmetry.space_group_name_H-M   'P 1'
#
loop_
_entity.id
_entity.type
_entity.pdbx_description
1 polymer ?
#
loop_
_entity_poly.entity_id
_entity_poly.type
_entity_poly.pdbx_seq_one_letter_code
_entity_poly.pdbx_strand_id
1 'polypeptide(L)'
;MAVTATARVMNGGSGGGGQVAVVERERQQVIGASMMEQLVPEITTHALSYLDYPSLCRLSMTNSSMRRAANDDNAWKALYHKDFTMEQDSITPANGWKAYYAATRAIVNTNQHFFDIIRERSLPEMGRLWLNADYVKCIHASGEFFTGYSGVLGSWQLALNWEPAVNFQVRDVRSRVLPGVAWVTMKAYVGMEHNATHPMSMTNVFELHNGQWFMVHHHSSVMLADGEVADQPPMLG
;
A
#
# COMPACT_ATOMS: atom_id res chain seq x y z
N MET A 1 -43.84 -71.32 -39.78
CA MET A 1 -44.39 -71.03 -38.44
C MET A 1 -44.36 -69.53 -38.22
N ALA A 2 -45.49 -68.95 -37.79
CA ALA A 2 -45.76 -67.61 -37.21
C ALA A 2 -45.28 -66.35 -37.99
N VAL A 3 -46.09 -65.46 -38.57
CA VAL A 3 -47.31 -64.68 -38.19
C VAL A 3 -47.00 -63.32 -37.51
N THR A 4 -47.25 -62.22 -38.25
CA THR A 4 -47.66 -60.82 -37.87
C THR A 4 -46.74 -59.97 -36.97
N ALA A 5 -46.78 -58.63 -36.90
CA ALA A 5 -47.68 -57.58 -37.36
C ALA A 5 -46.91 -56.23 -37.52
N THR A 6 -47.46 -55.32 -38.32
CA THR A 6 -47.08 -53.90 -38.45
C THR A 6 -47.46 -53.06 -37.23
N ALA A 7 -46.63 -52.07 -36.86
CA ALA A 7 -47.11 -50.86 -36.18
C ALA A 7 -46.24 -49.65 -36.53
N ARG A 8 -46.87 -48.63 -37.12
CA ARG A 8 -46.35 -47.29 -37.38
C ARG A 8 -46.68 -46.44 -36.16
N VAL A 9 -45.70 -45.82 -35.52
CA VAL A 9 -45.93 -44.79 -34.48
C VAL A 9 -45.14 -43.55 -34.88
N MET A 10 -45.88 -42.52 -35.29
CA MET A 10 -45.43 -41.13 -35.21
C MET A 10 -45.30 -40.78 -33.73
N ASN A 11 -44.22 -40.12 -33.32
CA ASN A 11 -44.28 -39.29 -32.13
C ASN A 11 -43.43 -38.03 -32.31
N GLY A 12 -44.11 -36.89 -32.27
CA GLY A 12 -43.50 -35.57 -32.23
C GLY A 12 -43.17 -35.14 -30.81
N GLY A 13 -42.36 -34.08 -30.72
CA GLY A 13 -42.34 -33.13 -29.61
C GLY A 13 -41.75 -33.60 -28.29
N SER A 14 -40.53 -33.16 -27.97
CA SER A 14 -40.27 -32.35 -26.77
C SER A 14 -38.83 -31.82 -26.75
N GLY A 15 -38.57 -30.77 -27.51
CA GLY A 15 -37.31 -30.01 -27.46
C GLY A 15 -37.30 -28.88 -26.41
N GLY A 16 -38.35 -28.76 -25.58
CA GLY A 16 -38.55 -27.61 -24.69
C GLY A 16 -38.00 -27.76 -23.27
N GLY A 17 -37.79 -28.98 -22.76
CA GLY A 17 -37.46 -29.20 -21.35
C GLY A 17 -36.07 -28.67 -20.93
N GLY A 18 -35.10 -28.70 -21.84
CA GLY A 18 -33.74 -28.22 -21.56
C GLY A 18 -33.65 -26.70 -21.45
N GLN A 19 -34.35 -25.95 -22.31
CA GLN A 19 -34.37 -24.49 -22.25
C GLN A 19 -35.18 -23.97 -21.07
N VAL A 20 -36.32 -24.59 -20.76
CA VAL A 20 -37.16 -24.16 -19.61
C VAL A 20 -36.42 -24.39 -18.29
N ALA A 21 -35.70 -25.50 -18.14
CA ALA A 21 -34.90 -25.78 -16.94
C ALA A 21 -33.68 -24.83 -16.78
N VAL A 22 -33.08 -24.38 -17.90
CA VAL A 22 -32.00 -23.37 -17.87
C VAL A 22 -32.56 -22.00 -17.50
N VAL A 23 -33.68 -21.60 -18.10
CA VAL A 23 -34.35 -20.32 -17.84
C VAL A 23 -34.91 -20.25 -16.40
N GLU A 24 -35.44 -21.36 -15.88
CA GLU A 24 -35.86 -21.46 -14.47
C GLU A 24 -34.67 -21.39 -13.52
N ARG A 25 -33.54 -22.07 -13.83
CA ARG A 25 -32.31 -21.96 -13.04
C ARG A 25 -31.73 -20.54 -13.04
N GLU A 26 -31.70 -19.88 -14.19
CA GLU A 26 -31.27 -18.48 -14.31
C GLU A 26 -32.20 -17.54 -13.54
N ARG A 27 -33.53 -17.73 -13.64
CA ARG A 27 -34.50 -16.98 -12.85
C ARG A 27 -34.35 -17.23 -11.35
N GLN A 28 -34.12 -18.47 -10.91
CA GLN A 28 -33.87 -18.79 -9.50
C GLN A 28 -32.56 -18.14 -8.99
N GLN A 29 -31.53 -18.07 -9.83
CA GLN A 29 -30.27 -17.38 -9.52
C GLN A 29 -30.47 -15.87 -9.32
N VAL A 30 -31.29 -15.22 -10.16
CA VAL A 30 -31.59 -13.78 -10.05
C VAL A 30 -32.42 -13.45 -8.81
N ILE A 31 -33.33 -14.34 -8.41
CA ILE A 31 -34.21 -14.14 -7.24
C ILE A 31 -33.46 -14.27 -5.90
N GLY A 32 -32.28 -14.92 -5.88
CA GLY A 32 -31.41 -15.03 -4.70
C GLY A 32 -30.18 -14.11 -4.70
N ALA A 33 -29.95 -13.37 -5.79
CA ALA A 33 -28.78 -12.51 -5.94
C ALA A 33 -28.92 -11.24 -5.08
N SER A 34 -27.85 -10.87 -4.38
CA SER A 34 -27.83 -9.60 -3.63
C SER A 34 -27.92 -8.42 -4.62
N MET A 35 -28.44 -7.25 -4.21
CA MET A 35 -28.42 -6.04 -5.08
C MET A 35 -27.04 -5.75 -5.67
N MET A 36 -25.98 -6.14 -4.96
CA MET A 36 -24.59 -5.94 -5.39
C MET A 36 -24.17 -6.89 -6.50
N GLU A 37 -24.75 -8.10 -6.54
CA GLU A 37 -24.55 -9.06 -7.63
C GLU A 37 -25.34 -8.69 -8.88
N GLN A 38 -26.35 -7.83 -8.74
CA GLN A 38 -27.15 -7.30 -9.83
C GLN A 38 -26.58 -6.01 -10.43
N LEU A 39 -25.66 -5.33 -9.73
CA LEU A 39 -24.99 -4.15 -10.25
C LEU A 39 -23.94 -4.54 -11.31
N VAL A 40 -23.85 -3.73 -12.37
CA VAL A 40 -22.76 -3.88 -13.35
C VAL A 40 -21.41 -3.61 -12.67
N PRO A 41 -20.34 -4.34 -13.07
CA PRO A 41 -19.02 -4.24 -12.44
C PRO A 41 -18.48 -2.81 -12.38
N GLU A 42 -18.69 -2.01 -13.41
CA GLU A 42 -18.18 -0.63 -13.50
C GLU A 42 -18.84 0.29 -12.47
N ILE A 43 -20.15 0.16 -12.26
CA ILE A 43 -20.89 0.93 -11.23
C ILE A 43 -20.47 0.48 -9.83
N THR A 44 -20.26 -0.83 -9.67
CA THR A 44 -19.74 -1.40 -8.42
C THR A 44 -18.37 -0.81 -8.07
N THR A 45 -17.40 -0.92 -8.98
CA THR A 45 -16.05 -0.38 -8.79
C THR A 45 -16.09 1.13 -8.54
N HIS A 46 -16.92 1.88 -9.29
CA HIS A 46 -17.08 3.31 -9.07
C HIS A 46 -17.61 3.62 -7.67
N ALA A 47 -18.67 2.94 -7.21
CA ALA A 47 -19.22 3.14 -5.87
C ALA A 47 -18.20 2.80 -4.77
N LEU A 48 -17.46 1.70 -4.94
CA LEU A 48 -16.45 1.26 -3.98
C LEU A 48 -15.23 2.20 -3.92
N SER A 49 -14.89 2.89 -5.00
CA SER A 49 -13.76 3.81 -5.06
C SER A 49 -13.87 5.00 -4.09
N TYR A 50 -15.09 5.32 -3.64
CA TYR A 50 -15.30 6.39 -2.64
C TYR A 50 -15.05 5.94 -1.20
N LEU A 51 -15.04 4.63 -0.94
CA LEU A 51 -14.88 4.09 0.40
C LEU A 51 -13.43 4.24 0.89
N ASP A 52 -13.27 4.54 2.18
CA ASP A 52 -11.97 4.51 2.84
C ASP A 52 -11.55 3.08 3.22
N TYR A 53 -10.28 2.92 3.60
CA TYR A 53 -9.75 1.62 4.03
C TYR A 53 -10.60 0.93 5.12
N PRO A 54 -11.00 1.60 6.22
CA PRO A 54 -11.87 1.00 7.22
C PRO A 54 -13.22 0.56 6.66
N SER A 55 -13.83 1.33 5.76
CA SER A 55 -15.13 1.01 5.17
C SER A 55 -15.05 -0.18 4.22
N LEU A 56 -14.02 -0.28 3.38
CA LEU A 56 -13.79 -1.49 2.56
C LEU A 56 -13.56 -2.73 3.44
N CYS A 57 -12.78 -2.60 4.51
CA CYS A 57 -12.57 -3.69 5.47
C CYS A 57 -13.89 -4.13 6.11
N ARG A 58 -14.68 -3.19 6.64
CA ARG A 58 -16.00 -3.48 7.24
C ARG A 58 -16.95 -4.12 6.24
N LEU A 59 -17.03 -3.57 5.01
CA LEU A 59 -17.85 -4.11 3.94
C LEU A 59 -17.50 -5.57 3.65
N SER A 60 -16.21 -5.90 3.60
CA SER A 60 -15.74 -7.26 3.34
C SER A 60 -16.17 -8.31 4.38
N MET A 61 -16.53 -7.86 5.58
CA MET A 61 -16.95 -8.71 6.68
C MET A 61 -18.47 -8.92 6.77
N THR A 62 -19.27 -8.26 5.93
CA THR A 62 -20.75 -8.29 6.05
C THR A 62 -21.38 -9.60 5.54
N ASN A 63 -21.11 -9.99 4.29
CA ASN A 63 -21.57 -11.25 3.68
C ASN A 63 -20.66 -11.65 2.50
N SER A 64 -20.90 -12.81 1.88
CA SER A 64 -20.08 -13.34 0.79
C SER A 64 -20.07 -12.46 -0.47
N SER A 65 -21.21 -11.86 -0.82
CA SER A 65 -21.35 -10.95 -1.97
C SER A 65 -20.51 -9.69 -1.77
N MET A 66 -20.68 -9.03 -0.61
CA MET A 66 -19.91 -7.84 -0.23
C MET A 66 -18.43 -8.13 -0.03
N ARG A 67 -18.08 -9.33 0.46
CA ARG A 67 -16.69 -9.77 0.52
C ARG A 67 -16.05 -9.85 -0.86
N ARG A 68 -16.76 -10.38 -1.87
CA ARG A 68 -16.24 -10.38 -3.24
C ARG A 68 -16.07 -8.96 -3.77
N ALA A 69 -17.10 -8.12 -3.63
CA ALA A 69 -17.06 -6.74 -4.09
C ALA A 69 -15.93 -5.94 -3.42
N ALA A 70 -15.80 -6.01 -2.10
CA ALA A 70 -14.75 -5.30 -1.35
C ALA A 70 -13.32 -5.85 -1.59
N ASN A 71 -13.17 -7.01 -2.22
CA ASN A 71 -11.89 -7.56 -2.65
C ASN A 71 -11.63 -7.36 -4.15
N ASP A 72 -12.47 -6.59 -4.85
CA ASP A 72 -12.21 -6.17 -6.23
C ASP A 72 -10.94 -5.32 -6.31
N ASP A 73 -10.01 -5.72 -7.18
CA ASP A 73 -8.67 -5.14 -7.23
C ASP A 73 -8.68 -3.69 -7.72
N ASN A 74 -9.65 -3.31 -8.57
CA ASN A 74 -9.78 -1.94 -9.07
C ASN A 74 -10.20 -0.97 -7.95
N ALA A 75 -11.04 -1.41 -7.01
CA ALA A 75 -11.37 -0.61 -5.83
C ALA A 75 -10.12 -0.29 -4.99
N TRP A 76 -9.23 -1.26 -4.79
CA TRP A 76 -7.97 -1.07 -4.07
C TRP A 76 -6.96 -0.21 -4.86
N LYS A 77 -6.92 -0.34 -6.19
CA LYS A 77 -6.13 0.54 -7.06
C LYS A 77 -6.58 2.00 -6.94
N ALA A 78 -7.90 2.23 -7.01
CA ALA A 78 -8.46 3.58 -6.88
C ALA A 78 -8.17 4.17 -5.50
N LEU A 79 -8.34 3.38 -4.43
CA LEU A 79 -8.01 3.80 -3.08
C LEU A 79 -6.51 4.10 -2.91
N TYR A 80 -5.64 3.29 -3.54
CA TYR A 80 -4.20 3.53 -3.55
C TYR A 80 -3.84 4.89 -4.15
N HIS A 81 -4.38 5.23 -5.32
CA HIS A 81 -4.14 6.53 -5.96
C HIS A 81 -4.75 7.73 -5.21
N LYS A 82 -5.78 7.48 -4.38
CA LYS A 82 -6.39 8.50 -3.52
C LYS A 82 -5.51 8.80 -2.29
N ASP A 83 -4.99 7.76 -1.65
CA ASP A 83 -4.28 7.88 -0.37
C ASP A 83 -2.76 8.05 -0.55
N PHE A 84 -2.22 7.62 -1.69
CA PHE A 84 -0.79 7.66 -2.02
C PHE A 84 -0.55 8.33 -3.37
N THR A 85 0.70 8.36 -3.79
CA THR A 85 1.21 9.22 -4.87
C THR A 85 1.10 8.52 -6.23
N MET A 86 0.98 9.31 -7.30
CA MET A 86 0.83 8.82 -8.67
C MET A 86 2.15 8.43 -9.36
N GLU A 87 3.28 8.39 -8.64
CA GLU A 87 4.59 8.01 -9.22
C GLU A 87 4.65 6.53 -9.68
N GLN A 88 3.52 5.81 -9.62
CA GLN A 88 3.44 4.36 -9.73
C GLN A 88 2.28 3.86 -10.61
N ASP A 89 1.74 4.68 -11.52
CA ASP A 89 0.59 4.28 -12.35
C ASP A 89 0.85 3.05 -13.24
N SER A 90 2.12 2.76 -13.54
CA SER A 90 2.54 1.65 -14.39
C SER A 90 2.79 0.33 -13.65
N ILE A 91 2.69 0.29 -12.31
CA ILE A 91 2.95 -0.95 -11.58
C ILE A 91 1.82 -1.96 -11.76
N THR A 92 2.20 -3.24 -11.78
CA THR A 92 1.28 -4.36 -11.62
C THR A 92 1.72 -5.15 -10.39
N PRO A 93 1.06 -4.98 -9.23
CA PRO A 93 1.49 -5.65 -8.00
C PRO A 93 1.32 -7.17 -8.10
N ALA A 94 2.38 -7.92 -7.78
CA ALA A 94 2.39 -9.38 -7.90
C ALA A 94 1.28 -10.10 -7.11
N ASN A 95 0.84 -9.50 -5.99
CA ASN A 95 -0.20 -10.04 -5.10
C ASN A 95 -1.50 -9.21 -5.12
N GLY A 96 -1.72 -8.42 -6.17
CA GLY A 96 -2.87 -7.51 -6.30
C GLY A 96 -2.72 -6.19 -5.53
N TRP A 97 -3.55 -5.22 -5.91
CA TRP A 97 -3.60 -3.87 -5.33
C TRP A 97 -3.99 -3.87 -3.86
N LYS A 98 -4.82 -4.82 -3.40
CA LYS A 98 -5.14 -4.93 -1.97
C LYS A 98 -3.91 -5.19 -1.12
N ALA A 99 -3.10 -6.18 -1.50
CA ALA A 99 -1.88 -6.52 -0.78
C ALA A 99 -0.84 -5.40 -0.87
N TYR A 100 -0.74 -4.77 -2.04
CA TYR A 100 0.13 -3.61 -2.25
C TYR A 100 -0.26 -2.43 -1.37
N TYR A 101 -1.53 -2.06 -1.34
CA TYR A 101 -2.07 -1.01 -0.47
C TYR A 101 -1.77 -1.30 1.01
N ALA A 102 -2.00 -2.53 1.46
CA ALA A 102 -1.72 -2.92 2.84
C ALA A 102 -0.23 -2.80 3.19
N ALA A 103 0.66 -3.22 2.28
CA ALA A 103 2.10 -3.12 2.48
C ALA A 103 2.58 -1.67 2.47
N THR A 104 2.09 -0.84 1.55
CA THR A 104 2.40 0.60 1.49
C THR A 104 1.93 1.32 2.75
N ARG A 105 0.70 1.05 3.20
CA ARG A 105 0.17 1.60 4.46
C ARG A 105 1.02 1.17 5.66
N ALA A 106 1.47 -0.10 5.70
CA ALA A 106 2.35 -0.57 6.76
C ALA A 106 3.69 0.18 6.77
N ILE A 107 4.32 0.38 5.61
CA ILE A 107 5.58 1.12 5.47
C ILE A 107 5.44 2.59 5.87
N VAL A 108 4.37 3.26 5.43
CA VAL A 108 4.12 4.66 5.81
C VAL A 108 3.90 4.78 7.33
N ASN A 109 3.18 3.84 7.94
CA ASN A 109 3.00 3.81 9.40
C ASN A 109 4.31 3.52 10.15
N THR A 110 5.13 2.57 9.68
CA THR A 110 6.45 2.29 10.25
C THR A 110 7.38 3.51 10.15
N ASN A 111 7.33 4.23 9.03
CA ASN A 111 8.07 5.47 8.86
C ASN A 111 7.57 6.59 9.77
N GLN A 112 6.25 6.71 9.98
CA GLN A 112 5.71 7.65 10.97
C GLN A 112 6.18 7.31 12.39
N HIS A 113 6.20 6.02 12.73
CA HIS A 113 6.66 5.53 14.03
C HIS A 113 8.13 5.90 14.30
N PHE A 114 9.00 5.91 13.28
CA PHE A 114 10.36 6.43 13.41
C PHE A 114 10.41 7.87 13.94
N PHE A 115 9.57 8.76 13.41
CA PHE A 115 9.51 10.15 13.89
C PHE A 115 8.89 10.25 15.29
N ASP A 116 7.90 9.39 15.60
CA ASP A 116 7.34 9.32 16.95
C ASP A 116 8.39 8.90 17.98
N ILE A 117 9.23 7.91 17.66
CA ILE A 117 10.34 7.47 18.52
C ILE A 117 11.31 8.62 18.79
N ILE A 118 11.64 9.43 17.76
CA ILE A 118 12.53 10.59 17.93
C ILE A 118 11.88 11.65 18.83
N ARG A 119 10.60 11.97 18.56
CA ARG A 119 9.82 12.91 19.38
C ARG A 119 9.74 12.48 20.85
N GLU A 120 9.60 11.18 21.09
CA GLU A 120 9.51 10.57 22.43
C GLU A 120 10.86 10.25 23.06
N ARG A 121 11.95 10.36 22.30
CA ARG A 121 13.33 10.06 22.71
C ARG A 121 13.50 8.64 23.24
N SER A 122 12.79 7.67 22.66
CA SER A 122 12.81 6.28 23.13
C SER A 122 13.88 5.44 22.44
N LEU A 123 15.07 5.36 23.04
CA LEU A 123 16.12 4.45 22.57
C LEU A 123 15.67 2.98 22.51
N PRO A 124 14.88 2.44 23.47
CA PRO A 124 14.39 1.07 23.37
C PRO A 124 13.51 0.81 22.14
N GLU A 125 12.59 1.73 21.80
CA GLU A 125 11.78 1.57 20.59
C GLU A 125 12.61 1.77 19.31
N MET A 126 13.59 2.69 19.32
CA MET A 126 14.55 2.82 18.22
C MET A 126 15.27 1.48 17.97
N GLY A 127 15.67 0.79 19.04
CA GLY A 127 16.30 -0.53 18.94
C GLY A 127 15.40 -1.61 18.36
N ARG A 128 14.07 -1.55 18.57
CA ARG A 128 13.11 -2.48 17.97
C ARG A 128 12.80 -2.17 16.52
N LEU A 129 12.90 -0.91 16.12
CA LEU A 129 12.69 -0.48 14.74
C LEU A 129 13.81 -0.95 13.82
N TRP A 130 15.06 -0.89 14.27
CA TRP A 130 16.21 -1.29 13.46
C TRP A 130 16.41 -2.80 13.42
N LEU A 131 16.79 -3.33 12.26
CA LEU A 131 17.17 -4.74 12.14
C LEU A 131 18.47 -4.98 12.91
N ASN A 132 18.49 -6.00 13.77
CA ASN A 132 19.70 -6.42 14.46
C ASN A 132 20.62 -7.23 13.53
N ALA A 133 21.35 -6.51 12.67
CA ALA A 133 22.30 -7.06 11.71
C ALA A 133 23.58 -6.21 11.61
N ASP A 134 24.65 -6.79 11.08
CA ASP A 134 25.94 -6.13 10.88
C ASP A 134 25.97 -5.16 9.67
N TYR A 135 25.06 -5.35 8.71
CA TYR A 135 25.04 -4.59 7.47
C TYR A 135 24.21 -3.31 7.53
N VAL A 136 23.41 -3.07 8.58
CA VAL A 136 22.59 -1.84 8.67
C VAL A 136 23.46 -0.57 8.66
N LYS A 137 22.94 0.51 8.08
CA LYS A 137 23.68 1.77 7.85
C LYS A 137 22.88 2.99 8.26
N CYS A 138 23.50 3.90 9.02
CA CYS A 138 22.90 5.19 9.35
C CYS A 138 23.83 6.33 8.92
N ILE A 139 23.27 7.32 8.24
CA ILE A 139 23.95 8.59 7.92
C ILE A 139 23.10 9.71 8.51
N HIS A 140 23.63 10.37 9.54
CA HIS A 140 22.99 11.55 10.13
C HIS A 140 23.25 12.78 9.26
N ALA A 141 22.43 13.82 9.46
CA ALA A 141 22.55 15.08 8.71
C ALA A 141 23.92 15.78 8.88
N SER A 142 24.68 15.43 9.93
CA SER A 142 26.07 15.86 10.13
C SER A 142 27.07 15.28 9.11
N GLY A 143 26.66 14.27 8.34
CA GLY A 143 27.52 13.51 7.42
C GLY A 143 28.24 12.34 8.07
N GLU A 144 28.05 12.09 9.37
CA GLU A 144 28.63 10.94 10.07
C GLU A 144 27.99 9.63 9.60
N PHE A 145 28.83 8.61 9.38
CA PHE A 145 28.43 7.30 8.86
C PHE A 145 28.63 6.20 9.91
N PHE A 146 27.55 5.49 10.21
CA PHE A 146 27.53 4.41 11.20
C PHE A 146 27.13 3.09 10.54
N THR A 147 27.79 2.01 10.96
CA THR A 147 27.57 0.66 10.42
C THR A 147 27.34 -0.35 11.53
N GLY A 148 26.47 -1.33 11.25
CA GLY A 148 26.11 -2.39 12.17
C GLY A 148 25.18 -1.91 13.29
N TYR A 149 24.35 -2.83 13.80
CA TYR A 149 23.31 -2.50 14.77
C TYR A 149 23.83 -1.71 15.98
N SER A 150 24.92 -2.17 16.61
CA SER A 150 25.50 -1.49 17.77
C SER A 150 26.01 -0.07 17.46
N GLY A 151 26.65 0.13 16.29
CA GLY A 151 27.13 1.44 15.87
C GLY A 151 25.97 2.41 15.58
N VAL A 152 24.94 1.92 14.89
CA VAL A 152 23.72 2.68 14.62
C VAL A 152 22.99 3.06 15.92
N LEU A 153 22.77 2.11 16.82
CA LEU A 153 22.09 2.38 18.09
C LEU A 153 22.89 3.33 18.99
N GLY A 154 24.23 3.21 19.01
CA GLY A 154 25.09 4.16 19.70
C GLY A 154 24.94 5.59 19.16
N SER A 155 24.83 5.75 17.85
CA SER A 155 24.60 7.06 17.23
C SER A 155 23.25 7.67 17.63
N TRP A 156 22.19 6.85 17.68
CA TRP A 156 20.87 7.30 18.11
C TRP A 156 20.84 7.64 19.59
N GLN A 157 21.55 6.88 20.44
CA GLN A 157 21.67 7.22 21.86
C GLN A 157 22.30 8.61 22.05
N LEU A 158 23.33 8.95 21.27
CA LEU A 158 23.96 10.26 21.31
C LEU A 158 22.97 11.36 20.86
N ALA A 159 22.36 11.19 19.68
CA ALA A 159 21.41 12.15 19.12
C ALA A 159 20.22 12.40 20.05
N LEU A 160 19.62 11.34 20.58
CA LEU A 160 18.46 11.41 21.48
C LEU A 160 18.80 11.94 22.89
N ASN A 161 20.07 12.03 23.28
CA ASN A 161 20.47 12.58 24.57
C ASN A 161 20.87 14.05 24.49
N TRP A 162 21.50 14.48 23.39
CA TRP A 162 22.14 15.79 23.32
C TRP A 162 21.31 16.83 22.57
N GLU A 163 20.49 16.43 21.61
CA GLU A 163 19.63 17.38 20.91
C GLU A 163 18.38 17.72 21.73
N PRO A 164 17.85 18.96 21.67
CA PRO A 164 16.52 19.28 22.18
C PRO A 164 15.46 18.37 21.56
N ALA A 165 14.29 18.23 22.20
CA ALA A 165 13.19 17.50 21.57
C ALA A 165 12.83 18.17 20.24
N VAL A 166 13.05 17.45 19.14
CA VAL A 166 12.77 17.94 17.79
C VAL A 166 11.35 17.54 17.42
N ASN A 167 10.57 18.51 16.94
CA ASN A 167 9.30 18.23 16.27
C ASN A 167 9.50 18.39 14.76
N PHE A 168 9.46 17.26 14.05
CA PHE A 168 9.57 17.25 12.60
C PHE A 168 8.21 17.51 11.96
N GLN A 169 8.14 18.50 11.07
CA GLN A 169 7.10 18.49 10.04
C GLN A 169 7.62 17.67 8.86
N VAL A 170 7.00 16.52 8.59
CA VAL A 170 7.37 15.64 7.49
C VAL A 170 6.45 15.90 6.30
N ARG A 171 7.02 16.13 5.13
CA ARG A 171 6.30 16.44 3.88
C ARG A 171 6.86 15.61 2.74
N ASP A 172 6.15 15.61 1.61
CA ASP A 172 6.54 14.94 0.38
C ASP A 172 6.89 13.46 0.59
N VAL A 173 6.15 12.76 1.46
CA VAL A 173 6.39 11.35 1.76
C VAL A 173 6.07 10.51 0.51
N ARG A 174 7.09 9.89 -0.07
CA ARG A 174 6.99 8.97 -1.20
C ARG A 174 7.48 7.59 -0.76
N SER A 175 6.73 6.55 -1.05
CA SER A 175 7.12 5.18 -0.71
C SER A 175 7.16 4.27 -1.93
N ARG A 176 8.13 3.36 -1.96
CA ARG A 176 8.18 2.24 -2.89
C ARG A 176 8.21 0.95 -2.10
N VAL A 177 7.35 0.02 -2.49
CA VAL A 177 7.30 -1.31 -1.90
C VAL A 177 7.60 -2.35 -2.97
N LEU A 178 8.51 -3.26 -2.65
CA LEU A 178 8.80 -4.48 -3.39
C LEU A 178 8.63 -5.68 -2.45
N PRO A 179 8.60 -6.92 -2.96
CA PRO A 179 8.64 -8.09 -2.10
C PRO A 179 9.89 -8.05 -1.21
N GLY A 180 9.69 -8.03 0.10
CA GLY A 180 10.76 -8.11 1.09
C GLY A 180 11.48 -6.79 1.40
N VAL A 181 11.34 -5.74 0.59
CA VAL A 181 12.06 -4.47 0.77
C VAL A 181 11.18 -3.28 0.40
N ALA A 182 11.36 -2.16 1.10
CA ALA A 182 10.71 -0.91 0.78
C ALA A 182 11.63 0.27 1.10
N TRP A 183 11.38 1.41 0.47
CA TRP A 183 12.02 2.66 0.87
C TRP A 183 11.03 3.81 0.86
N VAL A 184 11.32 4.79 1.71
CA VAL A 184 10.55 6.02 1.86
C VAL A 184 11.48 7.20 1.69
N THR A 185 11.16 8.11 0.78
CA THR A 185 11.81 9.41 0.67
C THR A 185 10.86 10.50 1.17
N MET A 186 11.42 11.54 1.76
CA MET A 186 10.65 12.63 2.36
C MET A 186 11.52 13.87 2.56
N LYS A 187 10.84 14.99 2.85
CA LYS A 187 11.46 16.20 3.40
C LYS A 187 11.03 16.36 4.85
N ALA A 188 12.00 16.59 5.73
CA ALA A 188 11.76 16.85 7.15
C ALA A 188 12.20 18.27 7.50
N TYR A 189 11.36 18.99 8.22
CA TYR A 189 11.59 20.37 8.63
C TYR A 189 11.64 20.44 10.15
N VAL A 190 12.70 21.04 10.69
CA VAL A 190 12.89 21.25 12.14
C VAL A 190 12.31 22.61 12.53
N GLY A 191 11.29 22.62 13.38
CA GLY A 191 10.62 23.84 13.87
C GLY A 191 9.20 24.05 13.32
N MET A 192 8.44 24.94 13.97
CA MET A 192 7.01 25.16 13.69
C MET A 192 6.75 26.21 12.59
N GLU A 193 7.74 26.99 12.17
CA GLU A 193 7.55 28.12 11.26
C GLU A 193 7.88 27.80 9.81
N HIS A 194 7.24 28.51 8.88
CA HIS A 194 7.53 28.46 7.43
C HIS A 194 8.97 28.86 7.07
N ASN A 195 9.77 29.30 8.05
CA ASN A 195 11.20 29.59 7.95
C ASN A 195 12.05 28.50 8.64
N ALA A 196 11.71 27.22 8.48
CA ALA A 196 12.59 26.13 8.89
C ALA A 196 13.97 26.36 8.27
N THR A 197 14.96 26.65 9.11
CA THR A 197 16.25 27.20 8.69
C THR A 197 17.06 26.22 7.83
N HIS A 198 16.79 24.92 7.96
CA HIS A 198 17.51 23.87 7.23
C HIS A 198 16.59 22.66 6.97
N PRO A 199 15.85 22.62 5.85
CA PRO A 199 15.12 21.41 5.47
C PRO A 199 16.10 20.26 5.28
N MET A 200 15.67 19.04 5.59
CA MET A 200 16.44 17.82 5.35
C MET A 200 15.72 16.95 4.35
N SER A 201 16.46 16.42 3.38
CA SER A 201 16.01 15.28 2.60
C SER A 201 16.39 14.01 3.37
N MET A 202 15.47 13.05 3.40
CA MET A 202 15.70 11.78 4.09
C MET A 202 15.27 10.61 3.23
N THR A 203 16.02 9.52 3.33
CA THR A 203 15.68 8.21 2.77
C THR A 203 15.76 7.15 3.86
N ASN A 204 14.64 6.47 4.11
CA ASN A 204 14.57 5.31 4.99
C ASN A 204 14.35 4.05 4.16
N VAL A 205 15.12 3.00 4.41
CA VAL A 205 14.97 1.68 3.75
C VAL A 205 14.61 0.65 4.81
N PHE A 206 13.65 -0.21 4.46
CA PHE A 206 13.09 -1.22 5.32
C PHE A 206 13.15 -2.59 4.66
N GLU A 207 13.38 -3.62 5.46
CA GLU A 207 13.27 -5.03 5.07
C GLU A 207 12.16 -5.73 5.86
N LEU A 208 11.46 -6.65 5.21
CA LEU A 208 10.42 -7.46 5.83
C LEU A 208 11.01 -8.77 6.36
N HIS A 209 11.02 -8.95 7.67
CA HIS A 209 11.46 -10.17 8.34
C HIS A 209 10.32 -10.71 9.19
N ASN A 210 9.91 -11.97 8.97
CA ASN A 210 8.86 -12.65 9.74
C ASN A 210 7.54 -11.85 9.86
N GLY A 211 7.17 -11.14 8.80
CA GLY A 211 5.95 -10.32 8.77
C GLY A 211 6.07 -8.95 9.45
N GLN A 212 7.26 -8.55 9.88
CA GLN A 212 7.53 -7.25 10.49
C GLN A 212 8.57 -6.46 9.67
N TRP A 213 8.33 -5.16 9.51
CA TRP A 213 9.24 -4.26 8.81
C TRP A 213 10.29 -3.70 9.77
N PHE A 214 11.55 -3.84 9.39
CA PHE A 214 12.70 -3.32 10.13
C PHE A 214 13.46 -2.31 9.29
N MET A 215 13.91 -1.22 9.91
CA MET A 215 14.81 -0.27 9.28
C MET A 215 16.20 -0.89 9.10
N VAL A 216 16.72 -0.80 7.88
CA VAL A 216 18.09 -1.25 7.55
C VAL A 216 18.98 -0.11 7.06
N HIS A 217 18.38 0.98 6.60
CA HIS A 217 19.10 2.19 6.24
C HIS A 217 18.32 3.45 6.61
N HIS A 218 19.03 4.42 7.17
CA HIS A 218 18.58 5.81 7.32
C HIS A 218 19.67 6.70 6.74
N HIS A 219 19.27 7.64 5.89
CA HIS A 219 20.15 8.70 5.43
C HIS A 219 19.39 10.01 5.49
N SER A 220 19.94 10.98 6.22
CA SER A 220 19.50 12.37 6.21
C SER A 220 20.61 13.27 5.69
N SER A 221 20.26 14.24 4.84
CA SER A 221 21.17 15.30 4.41
C SER A 221 20.47 16.65 4.49
N VAL A 222 21.20 17.67 4.95
CA VAL A 222 20.71 19.06 4.91
C VAL A 222 20.54 19.49 3.46
N MET A 223 19.36 20.00 3.13
CA MET A 223 19.10 20.69 1.88
C MET A 223 19.60 22.12 2.04
N LEU A 224 20.49 22.56 1.16
CA LEU A 224 20.75 23.98 0.99
C LEU A 224 19.43 24.59 0.49
N ALA A 225 18.91 25.61 1.18
CA ALA A 225 17.81 26.40 0.65
C ALA A 225 18.21 26.84 -0.77
N ASP A 226 17.33 26.60 -1.75
CA ASP A 226 17.61 26.85 -3.16
C ASP A 226 18.40 28.16 -3.29
N GLY A 227 19.70 28.05 -3.58
CA GLY A 227 20.39 29.16 -4.20
C GLY A 227 19.57 29.46 -5.44
N GLU A 228 19.22 30.73 -5.65
CA GLU A 228 18.66 31.22 -6.90
C GLU A 228 19.19 30.35 -8.03
N VAL A 229 18.28 29.67 -8.73
CA VAL A 229 18.62 29.02 -10.00
C VAL A 229 19.09 30.17 -10.88
N ALA A 230 20.38 30.46 -10.82
CA ALA A 230 21.06 31.37 -11.70
C ALA A 230 20.98 30.70 -13.05
N ASP A 231 19.94 31.09 -13.79
CA ASP A 231 19.80 31.12 -15.24
C ASP A 231 21.00 30.46 -15.93
N GLN A 232 21.03 29.12 -15.94
CA GLN A 232 21.97 28.40 -16.80
C GLN A 232 21.29 28.34 -18.16
N PRO A 233 21.79 29.05 -19.18
CA PRO A 233 21.25 28.91 -20.51
C PRO A 233 21.45 27.47 -20.98
N PRO A 234 20.54 26.93 -21.80
CA PRO A 234 20.61 25.54 -22.24
C PRO A 234 21.95 25.29 -22.95
N MET A 235 22.69 24.31 -22.46
CA MET A 235 23.86 23.78 -23.15
C MET A 235 23.36 23.08 -24.41
N LEU A 236 23.48 23.78 -25.55
CA LEU A 236 23.41 23.18 -26.86
C LEU A 236 24.70 22.37 -27.08
N GLY A 237 24.54 21.06 -27.25
CA GLY A 237 25.59 20.11 -27.65
C GLY A 237 24.97 18.82 -28.12
#